data_AF-A0A524JH16-F1
#
_entry.id   AF-A0A524JH16-F1
#
_cell.length_a   1.000
_cell.length_b   1.000
_cell.length_c   1.000
_cell.angle_alpha   90.00
_cell.angle_beta   90.00
_cell.angle_gamma   90.00
#
_symmetry.space_group_name_H-M   'P 1'
#
loop_
_entity.id
_entity.type
_entity.pdbx_description
1 polymer ?
#
loop_
_entity_poly.entity_id
_entity_poly.type
_entity_poly.pdbx_seq_one_letter_code
_entity_poly.pdbx_strand_id
1 'polypeptide(L)'
;MGTLAQWQKELETTLPDTARALVQETLSTIILSVGGIYLVWFFFVGLQRSELLQWRYWVVFIELALITSFSIKLHKSHTLLAESLWLAGIFVANILSIILFEQTQLVIFFMLLPFIAVILIDWWAGLCMELIIIAIILGF
;
A
#
# COMPACT_ATOMS: atom_id res chain seq x y z
N MET A 1 32.91 12.58 -36.38
CA MET A 1 32.99 11.33 -35.58
C MET A 1 32.72 11.58 -34.08
N GLY A 2 31.84 12.54 -33.70
CA GLY A 2 31.55 12.84 -32.28
C GLY A 2 30.12 12.52 -31.83
N THR A 3 29.23 12.11 -32.74
CA THR A 3 27.78 12.03 -32.46
C THR A 3 27.39 10.74 -31.72
N LEU A 4 27.92 9.59 -32.09
CA LEU A 4 27.53 8.29 -31.50
C LEU A 4 27.90 8.17 -30.01
N ALA A 5 29.09 8.62 -29.61
CA ALA A 5 29.52 8.62 -28.21
C ALA A 5 28.70 9.59 -27.35
N GLN A 6 28.21 10.68 -27.96
CA GLN A 6 27.37 11.67 -27.29
C GLN A 6 25.96 11.11 -27.06
N TRP A 7 25.38 10.44 -28.06
CA TRP A 7 24.09 9.73 -27.94
C TRP A 7 24.14 8.58 -26.93
N GLN A 8 25.23 7.82 -26.86
CA GLN A 8 25.39 6.75 -25.86
C GLN A 8 25.40 7.29 -24.44
N LYS A 9 26.16 8.37 -24.21
CA LYS A 9 26.26 9.00 -22.89
C LYS A 9 24.94 9.60 -22.46
N GLU A 10 24.22 10.22 -23.39
CA GLU A 10 22.89 10.80 -23.14
C GLU A 10 21.85 9.71 -22.86
N LEU A 11 21.88 8.58 -23.56
CA LEU A 11 21.03 7.43 -23.24
C LEU A 11 21.34 6.87 -21.85
N GLU A 12 22.61 6.64 -21.52
CA GLU A 12 23.03 6.12 -20.21
C GLU A 12 22.68 7.05 -19.04
N THR A 13 22.67 8.37 -19.23
CA THR A 13 22.28 9.31 -18.18
C THR A 13 20.76 9.50 -18.09
N THR A 14 20.04 9.45 -19.22
CA THR A 14 18.61 9.78 -19.27
C THR A 14 17.72 8.56 -19.00
N LEU A 15 18.16 7.35 -19.34
CA LEU A 15 17.43 6.10 -19.08
C LEU A 15 17.19 5.87 -17.57
N PRO A 16 18.19 6.00 -16.67
CA PRO A 16 17.98 5.81 -15.24
C PRO A 16 16.98 6.80 -14.66
N ASP A 17 17.04 8.07 -15.09
CA ASP A 17 16.18 9.14 -14.56
C ASP A 17 14.74 8.99 -15.05
N THR A 18 14.55 8.66 -16.32
CA THR A 18 13.21 8.41 -16.89
C THR A 18 12.58 7.15 -16.29
N ALA A 19 13.36 6.07 -16.16
CA ALA A 19 12.89 4.83 -15.53
C ALA A 19 12.50 5.05 -14.06
N ARG A 20 13.30 5.80 -13.30
CA ARG A 20 13.00 6.14 -11.91
C ARG A 20 11.73 6.99 -11.78
N ALA A 21 11.56 7.99 -12.64
CA ALA A 21 10.36 8.83 -12.65
C ALA A 21 9.10 7.99 -12.93
N LEU A 22 9.16 7.10 -13.93
CA LEU A 22 8.05 6.24 -14.31
C LEU A 22 7.66 5.28 -13.17
N VAL A 23 8.67 4.68 -12.51
CA VAL A 23 8.47 3.81 -11.35
C VAL A 23 7.84 4.58 -10.20
N GLN A 24 8.36 5.77 -9.87
CA GLN A 24 7.84 6.58 -8.77
C GLN A 24 6.39 7.02 -9.00
N GLU A 25 6.02 7.38 -10.23
CA GLU A 25 4.66 7.73 -10.63
C GLU A 25 3.72 6.53 -10.58
N THR A 26 4.19 5.36 -11.02
CA THR A 26 3.42 4.11 -10.96
C THR A 26 3.14 3.73 -9.50
N LEU A 27 4.15 3.79 -8.62
CA LEU A 27 4.02 3.48 -7.20
C LEU A 27 3.06 4.44 -6.49
N SER A 28 3.16 5.74 -6.78
CA SER A 28 2.23 6.73 -6.24
C SER A 28 0.79 6.48 -6.71
N THR A 29 0.62 6.09 -7.98
CA THR A 29 -0.68 5.71 -8.54
C THR A 29 -1.24 4.46 -7.87
N ILE A 30 -0.42 3.46 -7.57
CA ILE A 30 -0.83 2.25 -6.85
C ILE A 30 -1.28 2.58 -5.43
N ILE A 31 -0.51 3.36 -4.68
CA ILE A 31 -0.86 3.78 -3.32
C ILE A 31 -2.21 4.50 -3.32
N LEU A 32 -2.42 5.41 -4.28
CA LEU A 32 -3.64 6.21 -4.36
C LEU A 32 -4.85 5.38 -4.82
N SER A 33 -4.66 4.50 -5.80
CA SER A 33 -5.74 3.64 -6.32
C SER A 33 -6.15 2.59 -5.28
N VAL A 34 -5.20 1.86 -4.70
CA VAL A 34 -5.50 0.86 -3.67
C VAL A 34 -6.04 1.54 -2.42
N GLY A 35 -5.37 2.57 -1.88
CA GLY A 35 -5.84 3.30 -0.71
C GLY A 35 -7.23 3.91 -0.93
N GLY A 36 -7.49 4.45 -2.12
CA GLY A 36 -8.79 4.99 -2.52
C GLY A 36 -9.88 3.92 -2.57
N ILE A 37 -9.60 2.75 -3.16
CA ILE A 37 -10.53 1.61 -3.19
C ILE A 37 -10.91 1.19 -1.76
N TYR A 38 -9.92 1.06 -0.87
CA TYR A 38 -10.17 0.73 0.54
C TYR A 38 -11.02 1.79 1.23
N LEU A 39 -10.71 3.07 1.06
CA LEU A 39 -11.48 4.16 1.68
C LEU A 39 -12.93 4.18 1.21
N VAL A 40 -13.15 4.06 -0.10
CA VAL A 40 -14.51 4.02 -0.67
C VAL A 40 -15.26 2.80 -0.13
N TRP A 41 -14.61 1.63 -0.10
CA TRP A 41 -15.20 0.42 0.46
C TRP A 41 -15.63 0.61 1.92
N PHE A 42 -14.72 1.08 2.78
CA PHE A 42 -15.00 1.32 4.20
C PHE A 42 -16.09 2.37 4.40
N PHE A 43 -16.14 3.39 3.56
CA PHE A 43 -17.19 4.41 3.58
C PHE A 43 -18.57 3.81 3.26
N PHE A 44 -18.69 3.02 2.18
CA PHE A 44 -19.96 2.37 1.83
C PHE A 44 -20.42 1.37 2.87
N VAL A 45 -19.52 0.55 3.41
CA VAL A 45 -19.87 -0.43 4.46
C VAL A 45 -20.29 0.28 5.75
N GLY A 46 -19.62 1.38 6.12
CA GLY A 46 -19.98 2.19 7.27
C GLY A 46 -21.37 2.83 7.19
N LEU A 47 -21.83 3.18 5.98
CA LEU A 47 -23.17 3.75 5.75
C LEU A 47 -24.30 2.72 5.88
N GLN A 48 -24.03 1.43 5.63
CA GLN A 48 -25.06 0.39 5.62
C GLN A 48 -25.31 -0.25 7.00
N ARG A 49 -24.48 0.05 8.02
CA ARG A 49 -24.52 -0.62 9.33
C ARG A 49 -25.21 0.23 10.40
N SER A 50 -25.82 -0.48 11.37
CA SER A 50 -26.47 0.09 12.56
C SER A 50 -25.52 0.98 13.38
N GLU A 51 -26.07 2.01 14.02
CA GLU A 51 -25.36 3.07 14.78
C GLU A 51 -24.28 2.54 15.75
N LEU A 52 -24.50 1.36 16.36
CA LEU A 52 -23.53 0.77 17.30
C LEU A 52 -22.25 0.23 16.64
N LEU A 53 -22.33 -0.23 15.39
CA LEU A 53 -21.13 -0.66 14.63
C LEU A 53 -20.47 0.52 13.91
N GLN A 54 -21.18 1.62 13.71
CA GLN A 54 -20.75 2.73 12.87
C GLN A 54 -19.44 3.37 13.37
N TRP A 55 -19.27 3.53 14.69
CA TRP A 55 -18.06 4.16 15.24
C TRP A 55 -16.79 3.34 14.98
N ARG A 56 -16.87 1.99 15.00
CA ARG A 56 -15.72 1.10 14.74
C ARG A 56 -15.23 1.24 13.29
N TYR A 57 -16.14 1.40 12.33
CA TYR A 57 -15.80 1.67 10.93
C TYR A 57 -15.11 3.01 10.75
N TRP A 58 -15.55 4.04 11.47
CA TRP A 58 -14.91 5.37 11.42
C TRP A 58 -13.47 5.35 11.92
N VAL A 59 -13.13 4.53 12.92
CA VAL A 59 -11.75 4.39 13.41
C VAL A 59 -10.84 3.85 12.29
N VAL A 60 -11.23 2.76 11.65
CA VAL A 60 -10.45 2.16 10.55
C VAL A 60 -10.40 3.10 9.34
N PHE A 61 -11.49 3.78 9.02
CA PHE A 61 -11.52 4.75 7.93
C PHE A 61 -10.56 5.93 8.17
N ILE A 62 -10.57 6.51 9.37
CA ILE A 62 -9.68 7.62 9.73
C ILE A 62 -8.23 7.17 9.69
N GLU A 63 -7.93 6.00 10.24
CA GLU A 63 -6.58 5.42 10.21
C GLU A 63 -6.08 5.23 8.76
N LEU A 64 -6.89 4.62 7.89
CA LEU A 64 -6.57 4.45 6.46
C LEU A 64 -6.37 5.79 5.75
N ALA A 65 -7.22 6.77 6.03
CA ALA A 65 -7.14 8.09 5.42
C ALA A 65 -5.85 8.81 5.85
N LEU A 66 -5.49 8.69 7.14
CA LEU A 66 -4.26 9.26 7.67
C LEU A 66 -3.03 8.58 7.07
N ILE A 67 -2.93 7.24 7.12
CA ILE A 67 -1.74 6.56 6.61
C ILE A 67 -1.54 6.78 5.12
N THR A 68 -2.63 6.79 4.34
CA THR A 68 -2.56 7.07 2.90
C THR A 68 -2.09 8.50 2.65
N SER A 69 -2.64 9.48 3.36
CA SER A 69 -2.25 10.89 3.24
C SER A 69 -0.79 11.14 3.66
N PHE A 70 -0.35 10.50 4.76
CA PHE A 70 1.02 10.59 5.24
C PHE A 70 1.99 9.95 4.25
N SER A 71 1.65 8.80 3.69
CA SER A 71 2.49 8.09 2.74
C SER A 71 2.67 8.89 1.44
N ILE A 72 1.60 9.50 0.92
CA ILE A 72 1.68 10.38 -0.26
C ILE A 72 2.60 11.58 0.01
N LYS A 73 2.51 12.19 1.20
CA LYS A 73 3.41 13.29 1.59
C LYS A 73 4.86 12.83 1.69
N LEU A 74 5.09 11.66 2.26
CA LEU A 74 6.42 11.10 2.48
C LEU A 74 7.07 10.61 1.17
N HIS A 75 6.27 10.21 0.18
CA HIS A 75 6.73 9.70 -1.12
C HIS A 75 7.60 10.70 -1.90
N LYS A 76 7.43 12.00 -1.65
CA LYS A 76 8.25 13.06 -2.26
C LYS A 76 9.69 13.09 -1.73
N SER A 77 9.95 12.57 -0.54
CA SER A 77 11.24 12.65 0.13
C SER A 77 11.89 11.29 0.34
N HIS A 78 11.12 10.25 0.65
CA HIS A 78 11.63 8.92 0.97
C HIS A 78 10.66 7.83 0.48
N THR A 79 10.79 7.43 -0.79
CA THR A 79 9.93 6.42 -1.46
C THR A 79 9.81 5.12 -0.66
N LEU A 80 10.95 4.49 -0.29
CA LEU A 80 10.94 3.22 0.44
C LEU A 80 10.29 3.32 1.83
N LEU A 81 10.50 4.44 2.54
CA LEU A 81 9.86 4.67 3.83
C LEU A 81 8.36 4.91 3.68
N ALA A 82 7.94 5.62 2.64
CA ALA A 82 6.53 5.85 2.34
C ALA A 82 5.80 4.53 2.04
N GLU A 83 6.40 3.67 1.22
CA GLU A 83 5.83 2.36 0.87
C GLU A 83 5.77 1.42 2.06
N SER A 84 6.84 1.35 2.84
CA SER A 84 6.90 0.52 4.04
C SER A 84 5.87 0.99 5.08
N LEU A 85 5.75 2.30 5.29
CA LEU A 85 4.79 2.89 6.21
C LEU A 85 3.36 2.65 5.74
N TRP A 86 3.10 2.82 4.43
CA TRP A 86 1.80 2.58 3.84
C TRP A 86 1.38 1.11 3.98
N LEU A 87 2.27 0.18 3.60
CA LEU A 87 2.04 -1.27 3.75
C LEU A 87 1.78 -1.65 5.21
N ALA A 88 2.57 -1.10 6.14
CA ALA A 88 2.39 -1.34 7.57
C ALA A 88 1.04 -0.82 8.07
N GLY A 89 0.61 0.37 7.64
CA GLY A 89 -0.71 0.87 8.01
C GLY A 89 -1.85 0.07 7.39
N ILE A 90 -1.77 -0.30 6.11
CA ILE A 90 -2.75 -1.21 5.50
C ILE A 90 -2.83 -2.54 6.27
N PHE A 91 -1.69 -3.09 6.70
CA PHE A 91 -1.66 -4.30 7.51
C PHE A 91 -2.33 -4.10 8.87
N VAL A 92 -2.03 -3.01 9.57
CA VAL A 92 -2.66 -2.65 10.85
C VAL A 92 -4.16 -2.43 10.69
N ALA A 93 -4.60 -1.74 9.64
CA ALA A 93 -6.00 -1.54 9.31
C ALA A 93 -6.75 -2.86 9.14
N ASN A 94 -6.12 -3.83 8.48
CA ASN A 94 -6.67 -5.16 8.28
C ASN A 94 -6.76 -5.95 9.59
N ILE A 95 -5.73 -5.90 10.44
CA ILE A 95 -5.78 -6.51 11.79
C ILE A 95 -6.91 -5.89 12.62
N LEU A 96 -6.98 -4.56 12.64
CA LEU A 96 -7.97 -3.82 13.40
C LEU A 96 -9.37 -4.16 12.91
N SER A 97 -9.54 -4.38 11.61
CA SER A 97 -10.79 -4.81 11.02
C SER A 97 -11.21 -6.22 11.46
N ILE A 98 -10.28 -7.17 11.53
CA ILE A 98 -10.59 -8.52 12.06
C ILE A 98 -11.06 -8.41 13.52
N ILE A 99 -10.32 -7.67 14.35
CA ILE A 99 -10.60 -7.53 15.78
C ILE A 99 -11.93 -6.81 16.03
N LEU A 100 -12.23 -5.75 15.26
CA LEU A 100 -13.40 -4.91 15.50
C LEU A 100 -14.68 -5.46 14.88
N PHE A 101 -14.60 -6.18 13.77
CA PHE A 101 -15.78 -6.61 13.01
C PHE A 101 -16.06 -8.11 13.09
N GLU A 102 -15.13 -8.92 13.61
CA GLU A 102 -15.25 -10.40 13.72
C GLU A 102 -15.63 -11.08 12.39
N GLN A 103 -15.42 -10.40 11.26
CA GLN A 103 -15.81 -10.87 9.94
C GLN A 103 -14.59 -11.46 9.23
N THR A 104 -14.55 -12.80 9.19
CA THR A 104 -13.51 -13.58 8.49
C THR A 104 -13.43 -13.26 7.00
N GLN A 105 -14.48 -12.69 6.42
CA GLN A 105 -14.51 -12.27 5.01
C GLN A 105 -13.42 -11.24 4.67
N LEU A 106 -12.97 -10.46 5.66
CA LEU A 106 -11.92 -9.47 5.49
C LEU A 106 -10.52 -10.09 5.40
N VAL A 107 -10.36 -11.39 5.69
CA VAL A 107 -9.09 -12.13 5.53
C VAL A 107 -8.64 -12.18 4.07
N ILE A 108 -9.57 -12.08 3.10
CA ILE A 108 -9.23 -12.01 1.67
C ILE A 108 -8.32 -10.81 1.38
N PHE A 109 -8.52 -9.69 2.07
CA PHE A 109 -7.69 -8.50 1.89
C PHE A 109 -6.24 -8.74 2.33
N PHE A 110 -5.99 -9.60 3.32
CA PHE A 110 -4.62 -9.99 3.69
C PHE A 110 -3.89 -10.71 2.57
N MET A 111 -4.57 -11.51 1.74
CA MET A 111 -3.92 -12.22 0.63
C MET A 111 -3.39 -11.27 -0.45
N LEU A 112 -3.88 -10.03 -0.52
CA LEU A 112 -3.41 -9.02 -1.46
C LEU A 112 -2.12 -8.32 -0.98
N LEU A 113 -1.85 -8.28 0.33
CA LEU A 113 -0.68 -7.57 0.88
C LEU A 113 0.67 -8.12 0.38
N PRO A 114 0.92 -9.44 0.30
CA PRO A 114 2.18 -9.98 -0.22
C PRO A 114 2.43 -9.51 -1.65
N PHE A 115 1.42 -9.59 -2.52
CA PHE A 115 1.54 -9.14 -3.90
C PHE A 115 1.87 -7.65 -3.99
N ILE A 116 1.20 -6.83 -3.20
CA ILE A 116 1.47 -5.39 -3.16
C ILE A 116 2.87 -5.12 -2.59
N ALA A 117 3.33 -5.88 -1.60
CA ALA A 117 4.67 -5.75 -1.04
C ALA A 117 5.77 -6.12 -2.04
N VAL A 118 5.56 -7.16 -2.86
CA VAL A 118 6.47 -7.49 -3.98
C VAL A 118 6.56 -6.34 -4.98
N ILE A 119 5.42 -5.74 -5.32
CA ILE A 119 5.35 -4.68 -6.33
C ILE A 119 5.97 -3.37 -5.81
N LEU A 120 5.74 -3.03 -4.55
CA LEU A 120 6.18 -1.77 -3.98
C LEU A 120 7.66 -1.79 -3.57
N ILE A 121 8.11 -2.84 -2.87
CA ILE A 121 9.43 -2.86 -2.26
C ILE A 121 10.34 -3.81 -3.02
N ASP A 122 10.13 -5.12 -2.85
CA ASP A 122 10.85 -6.19 -3.55
C ASP A 122 10.25 -7.56 -3.19
N TRP A 123 10.68 -8.62 -3.87
CA TRP A 123 10.23 -9.99 -3.64
C TRP A 123 10.45 -10.47 -2.17
N TRP A 124 11.55 -10.04 -1.53
CA TRP A 124 11.81 -10.35 -0.13
C TRP A 124 10.74 -9.78 0.82
N ALA A 125 10.25 -8.57 0.54
CA ALA A 125 9.19 -7.96 1.33
C ALA A 125 7.88 -8.74 1.20
N GLY A 126 7.59 -9.24 0.00
CA GLY A 126 6.47 -10.16 -0.25
C GLY A 126 6.52 -11.42 0.61
N LEU A 127 7.67 -12.11 0.62
CA LEU A 127 7.86 -13.32 1.42
C LEU A 127 7.73 -13.06 2.92
N CYS A 128 8.33 -11.98 3.42
CA CYS A 128 8.19 -11.58 4.81
C CYS A 128 6.72 -11.34 5.18
N MET A 129 5.97 -10.63 4.33
CA MET A 129 4.54 -10.39 4.55
C MET A 129 3.72 -11.68 4.52
N GLU A 130 4.02 -12.58 3.59
CA GLU A 130 3.36 -13.89 3.50
C GLU A 130 3.58 -14.72 4.77
N LEU A 131 4.82 -14.78 5.27
CA LEU A 131 5.14 -15.48 6.53
C LEU A 131 4.41 -14.88 7.73
N ILE A 132 4.34 -13.55 7.82
CA ILE A 132 3.61 -12.85 8.88
C ILE A 132 2.11 -13.19 8.82
N ILE A 133 1.53 -13.20 7.62
CA ILE A 133 0.11 -13.54 7.43
C ILE A 133 -0.16 -14.99 7.83
N ILE A 134 0.70 -15.93 7.41
CA ILE A 134 0.59 -17.34 7.81
C ILE A 134 0.67 -17.47 9.33
N ALA A 135 1.62 -16.79 9.98
CA ALA A 135 1.76 -16.82 11.43
C ALA A 135 0.52 -16.27 12.14
N ILE A 136 -0.11 -15.22 11.61
CA ILE A 136 -1.37 -14.69 12.15
C ILE A 136 -2.50 -15.70 11.97
N ILE A 137 -2.67 -16.27 10.78
CA ILE A 137 -3.74 -17.22 10.50
C ILE A 137 -3.61 -18.48 11.36
N LEU A 138 -2.39 -18.97 11.59
CA LEU A 138 -2.15 -20.16 12.42
C LEU A 138 -2.20 -19.86 13.93
N GLY A 139 -2.02 -18.60 14.32
CA GLY A 139 -2.05 -18.16 15.72
C GLY A 139 -3.44 -17.80 16.25
N PHE A 140 -4.43 -17.66 15.35
CA PHE A 140 -5.85 -17.48 15.65
C PHE A 140 -6.60 -18.82 15.61
#